data_AF-A0A843KG58-F1
#
_entry.id   AF-A0A843KG58-F1
#
_cell.length_a   1.000
_cell.length_b   1.000
_cell.length_c   1.000
_cell.angle_alpha   90.00
_cell.angle_beta   90.00
_cell.angle_gamma   90.00
#
_symmetry.space_group_name_H-M   'P 1'
#
loop_
_entity.id
_entity.type
_entity.pdbx_description
1 polymer ?
#
loop_
_entity_poly.entity_id
_entity_poly.type
_entity_poly.pdbx_seq_one_letter_code
_entity_poly.pdbx_strand_id
1 'polypeptide(L)'
;MLIGIDVGGTTTDAVIVDGNKVVKTAYVPTDHDNLLKCLLGALDELVAGVDTAKVERVVLSTTLITNMIAEGKTDPVALVLIPGPGTNPKDYSLGESIILDGAIDFRGKEIDHLRENQIKEAATQIREKGFSRVAVVGKFCQRNHSHELKAGEILAAGLPGAHIELGHKVSGQLNFPRRAATTMLTAATKDRYGQFAADMTAALKERKIRAPVYILKADGGTLPLDKSVGMPVETIFSGPAASIMGVLALTEPGQTSVVVDIGGTTTDLALILSGQPLLSSKGARVDSLLTHVRAFAVKSVAIGGDSAVAVNGGSLTVGPQRDGPPVCMGGGCPTPTDALRVLGLS
;
A
#
# COMPACT_ATOMS: atom_id res chain seq x y z
N MET A 1 25.32 2.51 -10.58
CA MET A 1 24.02 2.45 -11.30
C MET A 1 22.85 2.19 -10.35
N LEU A 2 21.68 2.76 -10.62
CA LEU A 2 20.45 2.62 -9.84
C LEU A 2 19.36 1.95 -10.68
N ILE A 3 18.65 0.99 -10.12
CA ILE A 3 17.46 0.38 -10.73
C ILE A 3 16.21 0.92 -10.06
N GLY A 4 15.26 1.42 -10.85
CA GLY A 4 13.89 1.72 -10.43
C GLY A 4 12.92 0.80 -11.17
N ILE A 5 11.94 0.23 -10.46
CA ILE A 5 10.86 -0.55 -11.06
C ILE A 5 9.53 -0.11 -10.46
N ASP A 6 8.56 0.21 -11.31
CA ASP A 6 7.19 0.50 -10.91
C ASP A 6 6.23 -0.54 -11.48
N VAL A 7 5.53 -1.24 -10.60
CA VAL A 7 4.48 -2.19 -10.98
C VAL A 7 3.13 -1.47 -10.93
N GLY A 8 2.79 -0.84 -12.06
CA GLY A 8 1.53 -0.14 -12.28
C GLY A 8 0.38 -1.06 -12.66
N GLY A 9 -0.80 -0.47 -12.89
CA GLY A 9 -2.01 -1.22 -13.25
C GLY A 9 -2.00 -1.74 -14.69
N THR A 10 -1.52 -0.94 -15.64
CA THR A 10 -1.47 -1.36 -17.06
C THR A 10 -0.11 -1.95 -17.40
N THR A 11 0.96 -1.41 -16.82
CA THR A 11 2.34 -1.60 -17.25
C THR A 11 3.26 -1.75 -16.05
N THR A 12 4.30 -2.57 -16.23
CA THR A 12 5.42 -2.67 -15.32
C THR A 12 6.61 -2.00 -16.01
N ASP A 13 7.01 -0.87 -15.46
CA ASP A 13 8.03 0.01 -16.02
C ASP A 13 9.32 -0.13 -15.22
N ALA A 14 10.44 -0.28 -15.91
CA ALA A 14 11.74 -0.42 -15.27
C ALA A 14 12.81 0.43 -15.94
N VAL A 15 13.74 0.95 -15.14
CA VAL A 15 14.80 1.84 -15.61
C VAL A 15 16.12 1.58 -14.88
N ILE A 16 17.23 1.64 -15.62
CA ILE A 16 18.59 1.78 -15.08
C ILE A 16 19.05 3.20 -15.32
N VAL A 17 19.47 3.85 -14.25
CA VAL A 17 20.08 5.19 -14.28
C VAL A 17 21.53 5.11 -13.81
N ASP A 18 22.42 5.81 -14.50
CA ASP A 18 23.82 6.00 -14.11
C ASP A 18 24.15 7.50 -14.10
N GLY A 19 24.31 8.07 -12.90
CA GLY A 19 24.33 9.52 -12.71
C GLY A 19 23.03 10.18 -13.20
N ASN A 20 23.13 11.06 -14.20
CA ASN A 20 21.98 11.75 -14.80
C ASN A 20 21.54 11.14 -16.14
N LYS A 21 22.01 9.92 -16.46
CA LYS A 21 21.72 9.27 -17.74
C LYS A 21 20.85 8.04 -17.53
N VAL A 22 19.78 7.96 -18.32
CA VAL A 22 19.04 6.71 -18.50
C VAL A 22 19.90 5.78 -19.36
N VAL A 23 20.32 4.67 -18.78
CA VAL A 23 21.13 3.66 -19.46
C VAL A 23 20.24 2.73 -20.28
N LYS A 24 19.14 2.31 -19.68
CA LYS A 24 18.20 1.38 -20.30
C LYS A 24 16.83 1.49 -19.62
N THR A 25 15.79 1.25 -20.40
CA THR A 25 14.42 1.07 -19.92
C THR A 25 13.90 -0.29 -20.36
N ALA A 26 12.93 -0.82 -19.64
CA ALA A 26 12.16 -1.99 -20.03
C ALA A 26 10.69 -1.74 -19.72
N TYR A 27 9.82 -2.32 -20.53
CA TYR A 27 8.38 -2.14 -20.45
C TYR A 27 7.71 -3.50 -20.67
N VAL A 28 6.93 -3.94 -19.67
CA VAL A 28 6.21 -5.22 -19.74
C VAL A 28 4.74 -4.98 -19.39
N PRO A 29 3.77 -5.48 -20.18
CA PRO A 29 2.37 -5.43 -19.81
C PRO A 29 2.12 -6.08 -18.45
N THR A 30 1.35 -5.43 -17.57
CA THR A 30 1.05 -5.97 -16.24
C THR A 30 -0.01 -7.05 -16.32
N ASP A 31 0.34 -8.24 -15.84
CA ASP A 31 -0.55 -9.34 -15.50
C ASP A 31 -0.86 -9.27 -14.00
N HIS A 32 -2.08 -8.87 -13.65
CA HIS A 32 -2.52 -8.73 -12.27
C HIS A 32 -2.58 -10.06 -11.50
N ASP A 33 -2.74 -11.18 -12.22
CA ASP A 33 -2.71 -12.50 -11.61
C ASP A 33 -1.27 -12.98 -11.38
N ASN A 34 -0.28 -12.32 -12.01
CA ASN A 34 1.13 -12.67 -11.90
C ASN A 34 2.08 -11.46 -11.92
N LEU A 35 1.89 -10.54 -10.96
CA LEU A 35 2.72 -9.32 -10.83
C LEU A 35 4.21 -9.63 -10.70
N LEU A 36 4.55 -10.74 -10.03
CA LEU A 36 5.94 -11.18 -9.89
C LEU A 36 6.55 -11.47 -11.26
N LYS A 37 5.88 -12.27 -12.10
CA LYS A 37 6.37 -12.60 -13.44
C LYS A 37 6.60 -11.34 -14.29
N CYS A 38 5.73 -10.34 -14.19
CA CYS A 38 5.87 -9.07 -14.91
C CYS A 38 7.12 -8.32 -14.46
N LEU A 39 7.31 -8.21 -13.14
CA LEU A 39 8.48 -7.59 -12.54
C LEU A 39 9.75 -8.33 -12.96
N LEU A 40 9.76 -9.66 -12.91
CA LEU A 40 10.92 -10.47 -13.31
C LEU A 40 11.23 -10.34 -14.79
N GLY A 41 10.20 -10.33 -15.65
CA GLY A 41 10.36 -10.09 -17.08
C GLY A 41 10.96 -8.72 -17.37
N ALA A 42 10.45 -7.68 -16.71
CA ALA A 42 10.98 -6.32 -16.85
C ALA A 42 12.43 -6.26 -16.37
N LEU A 43 12.74 -6.92 -15.26
CA LEU A 43 14.10 -6.98 -14.73
C LEU A 43 15.07 -7.75 -15.66
N ASP A 44 14.63 -8.87 -16.23
CA ASP A 44 15.44 -9.67 -17.17
C ASP A 44 15.77 -8.87 -18.43
N GLU A 45 14.78 -8.21 -19.01
CA GLU A 45 14.98 -7.32 -20.15
C GLU A 45 15.93 -6.18 -19.76
N LEU A 46 15.73 -5.57 -18.59
CA LEU A 46 16.52 -4.44 -18.12
C LEU A 46 17.99 -4.80 -17.88
N VAL A 47 18.27 -5.97 -17.30
CA VAL A 47 19.66 -6.38 -16.99
C VAL A 47 20.36 -7.12 -18.13
N ALA A 48 19.65 -7.49 -19.20
CA ALA A 48 20.26 -8.09 -20.38
C ALA A 48 21.33 -7.17 -20.99
N GLY A 49 22.58 -7.67 -21.02
CA GLY A 49 23.74 -6.92 -21.52
C GLY A 49 24.33 -5.90 -20.54
N VAL A 50 23.86 -5.85 -19.29
CA VAL A 50 24.35 -4.93 -18.25
C VAL A 50 25.20 -5.68 -17.23
N ASP A 51 26.30 -5.06 -16.79
CA ASP A 51 27.10 -5.55 -15.67
C ASP A 51 26.37 -5.31 -14.33
N THR A 52 25.67 -6.34 -13.84
CA THR A 52 24.88 -6.26 -12.60
C THR A 52 25.72 -6.00 -11.35
N ALA A 53 27.05 -6.17 -11.40
CA ALA A 53 27.94 -5.84 -10.29
C ALA A 53 28.06 -4.33 -10.05
N LYS A 54 27.73 -3.49 -11.04
CA LYS A 54 27.71 -2.02 -10.93
C LYS A 54 26.38 -1.46 -10.41
N VAL A 55 25.40 -2.32 -10.14
CA VAL A 55 24.14 -1.91 -9.52
C VAL A 55 24.41 -1.66 -8.04
N GLU A 56 24.13 -0.45 -7.59
CA GLU A 56 24.36 -0.01 -6.20
C GLU A 56 23.08 -0.07 -5.38
N ARG A 57 21.92 0.03 -6.04
CA ARG A 57 20.62 0.06 -5.38
C ARG A 57 19.50 -0.36 -6.33
N VAL A 58 18.53 -1.07 -5.78
CA VAL A 58 17.24 -1.34 -6.43
C VAL A 58 16.13 -0.71 -5.60
N VAL A 59 15.23 0.04 -6.25
CA VAL A 59 14.02 0.60 -5.64
C VAL A 59 12.81 0.09 -6.40
N LEU A 60 11.84 -0.47 -5.67
CA LEU A 60 10.61 -0.99 -6.22
C LEU A 60 9.43 -0.19 -5.68
N SER A 61 8.51 0.22 -6.55
CA SER A 61 7.15 0.58 -6.20
C SER A 61 6.19 -0.50 -6.68
N THR A 62 5.16 -0.77 -5.89
CA THR A 62 4.19 -1.82 -6.21
C THR A 62 2.80 -1.44 -5.76
N THR A 63 1.83 -1.71 -6.62
CA THR A 63 0.40 -1.60 -6.29
C THR A 63 -0.15 -2.83 -5.56
N LEU A 64 0.67 -3.85 -5.24
CA LEU A 64 0.23 -5.13 -4.65
C LEU A 64 -0.70 -4.94 -3.44
N ILE A 65 -0.28 -4.16 -2.44
CA ILE A 65 -1.09 -3.96 -1.22
C ILE A 65 -2.32 -3.11 -1.51
N THR A 66 -2.16 -2.05 -2.31
CA THR A 66 -3.28 -1.18 -2.69
C THR A 66 -4.38 -1.96 -3.44
N ASN A 67 -4.01 -2.79 -4.41
CA ASN A 67 -4.96 -3.61 -5.18
C ASN A 67 -5.58 -4.71 -4.32
N MET A 68 -4.78 -5.37 -3.47
CA MET A 68 -5.29 -6.40 -2.57
C MET A 68 -6.40 -5.85 -1.67
N ILE A 69 -6.23 -4.63 -1.16
CA ILE A 69 -7.25 -3.99 -0.34
C ILE A 69 -8.44 -3.54 -1.20
N ALA A 70 -8.22 -2.85 -2.31
CA ALA A 70 -9.28 -2.34 -3.17
C ALA A 70 -10.18 -3.46 -3.75
N GLU A 71 -9.61 -4.62 -4.06
CA GLU A 71 -10.32 -5.79 -4.59
C GLU A 71 -10.90 -6.69 -3.48
N GLY A 72 -10.70 -6.36 -2.21
CA GLY A 72 -11.14 -7.19 -1.08
C GLY A 72 -10.45 -8.56 -1.01
N LYS A 73 -9.25 -8.70 -1.62
CA LYS A 73 -8.46 -9.94 -1.66
C LYS A 73 -7.49 -10.08 -0.49
N THR A 74 -7.67 -9.29 0.57
CA THR A 74 -6.89 -9.41 1.81
C THR A 74 -7.32 -10.62 2.61
N ASP A 75 -6.43 -11.11 3.46
CA ASP A 75 -6.76 -12.21 4.36
C ASP A 75 -7.72 -11.72 5.47
N PRO A 76 -8.73 -12.52 5.86
CA PRO A 76 -9.65 -12.15 6.92
C PRO A 76 -8.92 -12.04 8.27
N VAL A 77 -9.21 -10.99 9.03
CA VAL A 77 -8.56 -10.70 10.33
C VAL A 77 -9.60 -10.58 11.42
N ALA A 78 -9.39 -11.30 12.53
CA ALA A 78 -10.12 -11.03 13.76
C ALA A 78 -9.55 -9.78 14.45
N LEU A 79 -10.37 -8.74 14.57
CA LEU A 79 -9.99 -7.51 15.28
C LEU A 79 -10.40 -7.61 16.76
N VAL A 80 -9.41 -7.57 17.65
CA VAL A 80 -9.58 -7.57 19.11
C VAL A 80 -9.26 -6.17 19.64
N LEU A 81 -10.24 -5.54 20.29
CA LEU A 81 -10.13 -4.17 20.78
C LEU A 81 -10.25 -4.09 22.30
N ILE A 82 -9.40 -3.27 22.90
CA ILE A 82 -9.45 -2.93 24.34
C ILE A 82 -9.69 -1.41 24.43
N PRO A 83 -10.94 -0.93 24.23
CA PRO A 83 -11.22 0.50 24.05
C PRO A 83 -11.18 1.29 25.36
N GLY A 84 -11.34 0.63 26.52
CA GLY A 84 -11.53 1.30 27.80
C GLY A 84 -12.73 2.29 27.80
N PRO A 85 -12.84 3.16 28.80
CA PRO A 85 -13.96 4.09 28.91
C PRO A 85 -13.91 5.24 27.89
N GLY A 86 -15.09 5.81 27.60
CA GLY A 86 -15.26 7.03 26.80
C GLY A 86 -15.02 6.85 25.30
N THR A 87 -15.08 5.62 24.80
CA THR A 87 -14.89 5.30 23.39
C THR A 87 -15.78 4.12 23.02
N ASN A 88 -16.62 4.29 22.00
CA ASN A 88 -17.44 3.21 21.47
C ASN A 88 -16.84 2.72 20.15
N PRO A 89 -16.28 1.50 20.09
CA PRO A 89 -15.71 0.93 18.87
C PRO A 89 -16.64 0.93 17.66
N LYS A 90 -17.97 0.86 17.89
CA LYS A 90 -18.98 0.87 16.82
C LYS A 90 -19.05 2.20 16.07
N ASP A 91 -18.52 3.28 16.65
CA ASP A 91 -18.47 4.60 16.01
C ASP A 91 -17.37 4.67 14.93
N TYR A 92 -16.49 3.66 14.88
CA TYR A 92 -15.41 3.56 13.91
C TYR A 92 -15.76 2.44 12.93
N SER A 93 -15.75 2.73 11.63
CA SER A 93 -16.08 1.78 10.55
C SER A 93 -15.04 0.66 10.37
N LEU A 94 -14.55 0.07 11.47
CA LEU A 94 -13.52 -0.96 11.56
C LEU A 94 -14.06 -2.39 11.30
N GLY A 95 -15.37 -2.53 11.09
CA GLY A 95 -16.02 -3.83 10.90
C GLY A 95 -16.33 -4.54 12.22
N GLU A 96 -16.59 -5.85 12.14
CA GLU A 96 -16.85 -6.68 13.32
C GLU A 96 -15.59 -6.79 14.18
N SER A 97 -15.73 -6.61 15.50
CA SER A 97 -14.62 -6.69 16.44
C SER A 97 -15.03 -7.37 17.74
N ILE A 98 -14.08 -8.06 18.36
CA ILE A 98 -14.22 -8.65 19.68
C ILE A 98 -13.72 -7.63 20.70
N ILE A 99 -14.59 -7.26 21.64
CA ILE A 99 -14.29 -6.24 22.64
C ILE A 99 -13.87 -6.92 23.94
N LEU A 100 -12.71 -6.51 24.46
CA LEU A 100 -12.20 -6.93 25.76
C LEU A 100 -12.32 -5.79 26.78
N ASP A 101 -12.59 -6.16 28.02
CA ASP A 101 -12.56 -5.29 29.19
C ASP A 101 -11.11 -5.04 29.60
N GLY A 102 -10.86 -3.89 30.22
CA GLY A 102 -9.54 -3.41 30.59
C GLY A 102 -9.34 -1.99 30.10
N ALA A 103 -8.57 -1.21 30.87
CA ALA A 103 -8.29 0.17 30.52
C ALA A 103 -6.92 0.63 31.02
N ILE A 104 -6.23 1.31 30.13
CA ILE A 104 -5.05 2.12 30.41
C ILE A 104 -5.44 3.58 30.19
N ASP A 105 -5.08 4.46 31.11
CA ASP A 105 -5.38 5.89 31.00
C ASP A 105 -4.41 6.62 30.07
N PHE A 106 -4.66 7.91 29.84
CA PHE A 106 -3.78 8.72 28.99
C PHE A 106 -2.36 8.85 29.57
N ARG A 107 -2.12 8.61 30.86
CA ARG A 107 -0.77 8.63 31.47
C ARG A 107 -0.05 7.29 31.37
N GLY A 108 -0.68 6.26 30.81
CA GLY A 108 -0.12 4.90 30.73
C GLY A 108 -0.35 4.08 32.00
N LYS A 109 -1.14 4.58 32.96
CA LYS A 109 -1.48 3.83 34.16
C LYS A 109 -2.62 2.86 33.85
N GLU A 110 -2.47 1.61 34.27
CA GLU A 110 -3.58 0.66 34.26
C GLU A 110 -4.64 1.09 35.29
N ILE A 111 -5.87 1.26 34.83
CA ILE A 111 -7.01 1.70 35.66
C ILE A 111 -8.12 0.65 35.75
N ASP A 112 -8.11 -0.34 34.85
CA ASP A 112 -8.96 -1.53 34.91
C ASP A 112 -8.22 -2.73 34.33
N HIS A 113 -8.36 -3.90 34.94
CA HIS A 113 -7.59 -5.10 34.61
C HIS A 113 -8.19 -5.89 33.46
N LEU A 114 -7.32 -6.45 32.62
CA LEU A 114 -7.73 -7.44 31.62
C LEU A 114 -8.27 -8.71 32.29
N ARG A 115 -9.41 -9.19 31.79
CA ARG A 115 -10.04 -10.44 32.23
C ARG A 115 -9.56 -11.60 31.37
N GLU A 116 -8.72 -12.48 31.94
CA GLU A 116 -8.13 -13.60 31.18
C GLU A 116 -9.17 -14.55 30.59
N ASN A 117 -10.28 -14.78 31.29
CA ASN A 117 -11.37 -15.63 30.78
C ASN A 117 -11.97 -15.07 29.50
N GLN A 118 -12.14 -13.74 29.41
CA GLN A 118 -12.66 -13.09 28.21
C GLN A 118 -11.70 -13.23 27.02
N ILE A 119 -10.38 -13.24 27.28
CA ILE A 119 -9.37 -13.44 26.23
C ILE A 119 -9.40 -14.91 25.73
N LYS A 120 -9.60 -15.88 26.63
CA LYS A 120 -9.78 -17.30 26.27
C LYS A 120 -11.08 -17.54 25.49
N GLU A 121 -12.16 -16.86 25.87
CA GLU A 121 -13.42 -16.87 25.12
C GLU A 121 -13.25 -16.25 23.73
N ALA A 122 -12.54 -15.12 23.64
CA ALA A 122 -12.19 -14.51 22.36
C ALA A 122 -11.38 -15.47 21.47
N ALA A 123 -10.37 -16.16 22.02
CA ALA A 123 -9.62 -17.19 21.28
C ALA A 123 -10.54 -18.29 20.74
N THR A 124 -11.53 -18.73 21.54
CA THR A 124 -12.50 -19.74 21.12
C THR A 124 -13.38 -19.22 19.97
N GLN A 125 -13.92 -18.00 20.08
CA GLN A 125 -14.72 -17.38 19.02
C GLN A 125 -13.92 -17.19 17.71
N ILE A 126 -12.66 -16.76 17.82
CA ILE A 126 -11.76 -16.59 16.67
C ILE A 126 -11.52 -17.92 15.95
N ARG A 127 -11.26 -18.98 16.73
CA ARG A 127 -11.07 -20.34 16.20
C ARG A 127 -12.33 -20.87 15.52
N GLU A 128 -13.50 -20.69 16.14
CA GLU A 128 -14.79 -21.14 15.59
C GLU A 128 -15.15 -20.43 14.29
N LYS A 129 -14.80 -19.15 14.17
CA LYS A 129 -14.94 -18.38 12.93
C LYS A 129 -13.84 -18.64 11.89
N GLY A 130 -12.84 -19.47 12.22
CA GLY A 130 -11.79 -19.88 11.29
C GLY A 130 -10.76 -18.81 10.96
N PHE A 131 -10.60 -17.77 11.79
CA PHE A 131 -9.59 -16.76 11.55
C PHE A 131 -8.19 -17.27 11.91
N SER A 132 -7.26 -17.17 10.98
CA SER A 132 -5.83 -17.45 11.18
C SER A 132 -5.00 -16.21 11.51
N ARG A 133 -5.62 -15.01 11.46
CA ARG A 133 -4.97 -13.73 11.73
C ARG A 133 -5.74 -12.94 12.77
N VAL A 134 -5.00 -12.31 13.68
CA VAL A 134 -5.57 -11.50 14.75
C VAL A 134 -4.83 -10.17 14.86
N ALA A 135 -5.57 -9.07 14.96
CA ALA A 135 -5.02 -7.77 15.30
C ALA A 135 -5.50 -7.37 16.69
N VAL A 136 -4.58 -7.11 17.62
CA VAL A 136 -4.90 -6.75 19.01
C VAL A 136 -4.50 -5.30 19.26
N VAL A 137 -5.49 -4.44 19.55
CA VAL A 137 -5.25 -3.02 19.75
C VAL A 137 -5.98 -2.51 20.99
N GLY A 138 -5.23 -1.98 21.94
CA GLY A 138 -5.78 -1.35 23.13
C GLY A 138 -5.58 0.16 23.14
N LYS A 139 -6.54 0.90 23.68
CA LYS A 139 -6.45 2.36 23.83
C LYS A 139 -5.29 2.70 24.77
N PHE A 140 -4.51 3.71 24.40
CA PHE A 140 -3.28 4.13 25.08
C PHE A 140 -2.19 3.05 25.24
N CYS A 141 -2.34 1.87 24.63
CA CYS A 141 -1.36 0.81 24.72
C CYS A 141 -0.02 1.12 24.05
N GLN A 142 0.11 2.21 23.29
CA GLN A 142 1.40 2.75 22.83
C GLN A 142 2.20 3.45 23.95
N ARG A 143 1.57 3.79 25.08
CA ARG A 143 2.24 4.34 26.27
C ARG A 143 2.56 3.24 27.29
N ASN A 144 1.70 2.23 27.39
CA ASN A 144 1.92 1.04 28.21
C ASN A 144 1.38 -0.19 27.46
N HIS A 145 2.29 -1.05 27.02
CA HIS A 145 1.97 -2.17 26.12
C HIS A 145 1.41 -3.39 26.86
N SER A 146 1.28 -3.36 28.19
CA SER A 146 0.99 -4.54 29.03
C SER A 146 -0.28 -5.28 28.60
N HIS A 147 -1.34 -4.54 28.25
CA HIS A 147 -2.61 -5.13 27.84
C HIS A 147 -2.52 -5.83 26.48
N GLU A 148 -1.92 -5.20 25.49
CA GLU A 148 -1.73 -5.82 24.17
C GLU A 148 -0.80 -7.04 24.25
N LEU A 149 0.28 -6.97 25.05
CA LEU A 149 1.20 -8.10 25.25
C LEU A 149 0.48 -9.28 25.90
N LYS A 150 -0.21 -9.05 27.03
CA LYS A 150 -0.92 -10.10 27.75
C LYS A 150 -2.02 -10.75 26.92
N ALA A 151 -2.80 -9.94 26.18
CA ALA A 151 -3.80 -10.47 25.27
C ALA A 151 -3.17 -11.27 24.12
N GLY A 152 -2.08 -10.78 23.52
CA GLY A 152 -1.33 -11.50 22.50
C GLY A 152 -0.80 -12.85 22.95
N GLU A 153 -0.23 -12.93 24.15
CA GLU A 153 0.28 -14.18 24.74
C GLU A 153 -0.82 -15.23 24.95
N ILE A 154 -1.94 -14.84 25.54
CA ILE A 154 -3.06 -15.76 25.81
C ILE A 154 -3.73 -16.19 24.50
N LEU A 155 -3.90 -15.27 23.54
CA LEU A 155 -4.43 -15.58 22.22
C LEU A 155 -3.51 -16.55 21.48
N ALA A 156 -2.18 -16.35 21.51
CA ALA A 156 -1.22 -17.25 20.88
C ALA A 156 -1.29 -18.66 21.44
N ALA A 157 -1.47 -18.81 22.77
CA ALA A 157 -1.64 -20.10 23.41
C ALA A 157 -2.96 -20.78 23.02
N GLY A 158 -4.05 -20.01 22.84
CA GLY A 158 -5.37 -20.51 22.45
C GLY A 158 -5.55 -20.76 20.95
N LEU A 159 -4.67 -20.18 20.12
CA LEU A 159 -4.70 -20.23 18.66
C LEU A 159 -3.33 -20.64 18.08
N PRO A 160 -2.89 -21.90 18.27
CA PRO A 160 -1.62 -22.36 17.73
C PRO A 160 -1.54 -22.16 16.21
N GLY A 161 -0.48 -21.48 15.74
CA GLY A 161 -0.26 -21.20 14.32
C GLY A 161 -0.94 -19.93 13.78
N ALA A 162 -1.74 -19.23 14.58
CA ALA A 162 -2.30 -17.94 14.17
C ALA A 162 -1.25 -16.82 14.20
N HIS A 163 -1.33 -15.90 13.24
CA HIS A 163 -0.49 -14.70 13.19
C HIS A 163 -1.15 -13.56 13.97
N ILE A 164 -0.49 -13.08 15.02
CA ILE A 164 -1.02 -12.06 15.91
C ILE A 164 -0.19 -10.77 15.78
N GLU A 165 -0.82 -9.71 15.30
CA GLU A 165 -0.23 -8.36 15.24
C GLU A 165 -0.68 -7.52 16.44
N LEU A 166 0.28 -6.85 17.09
CA LEU A 166 0.02 -5.98 18.23
C LEU A 166 0.11 -4.52 17.81
N GLY A 167 -0.90 -3.73 18.19
CA GLY A 167 -1.03 -2.34 17.76
C GLY A 167 0.18 -1.48 18.08
N HIS A 168 0.78 -1.62 19.25
CA HIS A 168 1.97 -0.86 19.66
C HIS A 168 3.22 -1.18 18.82
N LYS A 169 3.32 -2.40 18.26
CA LYS A 169 4.43 -2.80 17.38
C LYS A 169 4.24 -2.25 15.97
N VAL A 170 3.00 -2.26 15.46
CA VAL A 170 2.68 -1.76 14.13
C VAL A 170 2.69 -0.24 14.09
N SER A 171 2.10 0.43 15.08
CA SER A 171 2.03 1.88 15.12
C SER A 171 2.08 2.43 16.55
N GLY A 172 3.21 3.04 16.90
CA GLY A 172 3.42 3.70 18.19
C GLY A 172 2.71 5.05 18.38
N GLN A 173 1.82 5.45 17.45
CA GLN A 173 1.16 6.75 17.48
C GLN A 173 -0.15 6.74 18.30
N LEU A 174 -0.51 7.89 18.86
CA LEU A 174 -1.85 8.17 19.40
C LEU A 174 -2.89 8.14 18.27
N ASN A 175 -4.18 8.12 18.63
CA ASN A 175 -5.34 7.90 17.74
C ASN A 175 -5.70 6.41 17.59
N PHE A 176 -6.55 5.95 18.51
CA PHE A 176 -6.95 4.55 18.66
C PHE A 176 -7.60 3.95 17.39
N PRO A 177 -8.60 4.61 16.75
CA PRO A 177 -9.22 4.08 15.53
C PRO A 177 -8.23 3.91 14.38
N ARG A 178 -7.36 4.90 14.15
CA ARG A 178 -6.36 4.82 13.07
C ARG A 178 -5.32 3.76 13.32
N ARG A 179 -4.89 3.59 14.58
CA ARG A 179 -4.00 2.50 14.96
C ARG A 179 -4.66 1.14 14.75
N ALA A 180 -5.94 0.99 15.12
CA ALA A 180 -6.71 -0.23 14.87
C ALA A 180 -6.77 -0.56 13.36
N ALA A 181 -7.14 0.41 12.52
CA ALA A 181 -7.16 0.24 11.07
C ALA A 181 -5.80 -0.15 10.51
N THR A 182 -4.73 0.54 10.93
CA THR A 182 -3.36 0.28 10.45
C THR A 182 -2.89 -1.13 10.83
N THR A 183 -3.17 -1.56 12.06
CA THR A 183 -2.80 -2.89 12.58
C THR A 183 -3.58 -3.99 11.87
N MET A 184 -4.88 -3.78 11.67
CA MET A 184 -5.75 -4.71 10.95
C MET A 184 -5.29 -4.88 9.49
N LEU A 185 -5.06 -3.78 8.77
CA LEU A 185 -4.58 -3.84 7.38
C LEU A 185 -3.18 -4.47 7.27
N THR A 186 -2.31 -4.22 8.25
CA THR A 186 -0.99 -4.87 8.35
C THR A 186 -1.14 -6.38 8.48
N ALA A 187 -1.98 -6.85 9.40
CA ALA A 187 -2.24 -8.27 9.57
C ALA A 187 -2.82 -8.88 8.29
N ALA A 188 -3.80 -8.21 7.68
CA ALA A 188 -4.54 -8.70 6.51
C ALA A 188 -3.70 -8.87 5.24
N THR A 189 -2.53 -8.24 5.17
CA THR A 189 -1.71 -8.16 3.94
C THR A 189 -0.35 -8.87 4.08
N LYS A 190 -0.01 -9.36 5.28
CA LYS A 190 1.36 -9.75 5.64
C LYS A 190 1.92 -10.93 4.86
N ASP A 191 1.17 -12.02 4.69
CA ASP A 191 1.74 -13.24 4.12
C ASP A 191 1.94 -13.13 2.62
N ARG A 192 0.94 -12.61 1.90
CA ARG A 192 1.07 -12.36 0.45
C ARG A 192 2.22 -11.40 0.17
N TYR A 193 2.38 -10.37 0.99
CA TYR A 193 3.51 -9.45 0.87
C TYR A 193 4.85 -10.11 1.23
N GLY A 194 4.88 -10.95 2.27
CA GLY A 194 6.05 -11.72 2.65
C GLY A 194 6.51 -12.69 1.55
N GLN A 195 5.57 -13.35 0.89
CA GLN A 195 5.83 -14.20 -0.27
C GLN A 195 6.42 -13.38 -1.42
N PHE A 196 5.80 -12.24 -1.77
CA PHE A 196 6.34 -11.32 -2.75
C PHE A 196 7.78 -10.88 -2.43
N ALA A 197 8.06 -10.49 -1.19
CA ALA A 197 9.40 -10.07 -0.77
C ALA A 197 10.43 -11.21 -0.85
N ALA A 198 10.03 -12.43 -0.49
CA ALA A 198 10.87 -13.62 -0.59
C ALA A 198 11.20 -13.95 -2.05
N ASP A 199 10.19 -13.96 -2.92
CA ASP A 199 10.34 -14.23 -4.35
C ASP A 199 11.22 -13.19 -5.03
N MET A 200 11.03 -11.91 -4.69
CA MET A 200 11.88 -10.82 -5.17
C MET A 200 13.34 -10.99 -4.74
N THR A 201 13.57 -11.36 -3.48
CA THR A 201 14.92 -11.61 -2.98
C THR A 201 15.58 -12.78 -3.72
N ALA A 202 14.83 -13.86 -3.97
CA ALA A 202 15.32 -15.01 -4.72
C ALA A 202 15.67 -14.64 -6.16
N ALA A 203 14.81 -13.88 -6.84
CA ALA A 203 14.99 -13.52 -8.23
C ALA A 203 16.16 -12.56 -8.48
N LEU A 204 16.38 -11.61 -7.57
CA LEU A 204 17.55 -10.72 -7.64
C LEU A 204 18.86 -11.49 -7.44
N LYS A 205 18.85 -12.47 -6.53
CA LYS A 205 20.00 -13.36 -6.30
C LYS A 205 20.31 -14.21 -7.53
N GLU A 206 19.31 -14.76 -8.20
CA GLU A 206 19.46 -15.51 -9.45
C GLU A 206 20.14 -14.67 -10.55
N ARG A 207 19.77 -13.39 -10.65
CA ARG A 207 20.34 -12.41 -11.60
C ARG A 207 21.67 -11.80 -11.15
N LYS A 208 22.24 -12.32 -10.05
CA LYS A 208 23.50 -11.88 -9.44
C LYS A 208 23.51 -10.39 -9.04
N ILE A 209 22.34 -9.79 -8.82
CA ILE A 209 22.20 -8.43 -8.31
C ILE A 209 22.39 -8.50 -6.79
N ARG A 210 23.52 -7.99 -6.30
CA ARG A 210 23.88 -8.00 -4.86
C ARG A 210 23.51 -6.69 -4.15
N ALA A 211 22.98 -5.73 -4.87
CA ALA A 211 22.60 -4.44 -4.35
C ALA A 211 21.49 -4.54 -3.30
N PRO A 212 21.47 -3.65 -2.29
CA PRO A 212 20.35 -3.54 -1.37
C PRO A 212 19.06 -3.13 -2.11
N VAL A 213 17.96 -3.73 -1.66
CA VAL A 213 16.63 -3.57 -2.27
C VAL A 213 15.75 -2.77 -1.33
N TYR A 214 15.08 -1.79 -1.89
CA TYR A 214 14.19 -0.90 -1.16
C TYR A 214 12.81 -0.88 -1.80
N ILE A 215 11.80 -0.68 -0.96
CA ILE A 215 10.44 -0.42 -1.37
C ILE A 215 10.14 1.06 -1.16
N LEU A 216 9.55 1.69 -2.17
CA LEU A 216 9.06 3.05 -2.07
C LEU A 216 7.81 3.11 -1.20
N LYS A 217 7.75 4.08 -0.30
CA LYS A 217 6.63 4.34 0.60
C LYS A 217 5.73 5.44 0.04
N ALA A 218 4.51 5.52 0.58
CA ALA A 218 3.52 6.53 0.20
C ALA A 218 3.95 7.99 0.45
N ASP A 219 4.94 8.21 1.34
CA ASP A 219 5.50 9.52 1.68
C ASP A 219 6.79 9.86 0.90
N GLY A 220 7.11 9.08 -0.14
CA GLY A 220 8.33 9.23 -0.95
C GLY A 220 9.61 8.75 -0.26
N GLY A 221 9.51 8.31 1.00
CA GLY A 221 10.60 7.61 1.67
C GLY A 221 10.79 6.20 1.12
N THR A 222 11.87 5.54 1.52
CA THR A 222 12.15 4.15 1.12
C THR A 222 12.43 3.27 2.33
N LEU A 223 11.98 2.02 2.29
CA LEU A 223 12.18 1.03 3.35
C LEU A 223 12.94 -0.18 2.79
N PRO A 224 13.96 -0.73 3.46
CA PRO A 224 14.58 -2.00 3.03
C PRO A 224 13.54 -3.12 2.91
N LEU A 225 13.65 -3.95 1.87
CA LEU A 225 12.67 -5.00 1.56
C LEU A 225 12.51 -6.02 2.71
N ASP A 226 13.57 -6.34 3.44
CA ASP A 226 13.52 -7.24 4.59
C ASP A 226 12.74 -6.64 5.76
N LYS A 227 12.80 -5.31 5.92
CA LYS A 227 12.08 -4.58 6.97
C LYS A 227 10.62 -4.31 6.60
N SER A 228 10.30 -4.16 5.32
CA SER A 228 8.93 -3.90 4.88
C SER A 228 7.98 -5.07 5.15
N VAL A 229 8.48 -6.31 5.24
CA VAL A 229 7.67 -7.49 5.62
C VAL A 229 7.03 -7.34 7.01
N GLY A 230 7.65 -6.58 7.92
CA GLY A 230 7.08 -6.30 9.24
C GLY A 230 5.93 -5.28 9.22
N MET A 231 5.85 -4.45 8.17
CA MET A 231 4.90 -3.33 8.04
C MET A 231 4.45 -3.13 6.58
N PRO A 232 3.88 -4.17 5.93
CA PRO A 232 3.46 -4.12 4.52
C PRO A 232 2.53 -2.95 4.20
N VAL A 233 1.69 -2.53 5.15
CA VAL A 233 0.75 -1.42 4.93
C VAL A 233 1.45 -0.09 4.63
N GLU A 234 2.73 0.09 5.00
CA GLU A 234 3.51 1.30 4.67
C GLU A 234 3.80 1.44 3.17
N THR A 235 3.54 0.40 2.38
CA THR A 235 3.82 0.37 0.93
C THR A 235 2.57 0.64 0.08
N ILE A 236 1.43 0.99 0.69
CA ILE A 236 0.26 1.46 -0.07
C ILE A 236 0.60 2.76 -0.81
N PHE A 237 -0.05 3.01 -1.94
CA PHE A 237 0.08 4.26 -2.69
C PHE A 237 1.51 4.62 -3.10
N SER A 238 2.39 3.62 -3.30
CA SER A 238 3.76 3.86 -3.74
C SER A 238 3.84 4.37 -5.19
N GLY A 239 2.89 4.00 -6.07
CA GLY A 239 2.86 4.45 -7.46
C GLY A 239 2.73 5.97 -7.59
N PRO A 240 1.66 6.59 -7.04
CA PRO A 240 1.54 8.06 -7.03
C PRO A 240 2.73 8.76 -6.36
N ALA A 241 3.32 8.13 -5.33
CA ALA A 241 4.54 8.64 -4.72
C ALA A 241 5.73 8.63 -5.69
N ALA A 242 5.89 7.59 -6.52
CA ALA A 242 6.94 7.52 -7.54
C ALA A 242 6.82 8.68 -8.53
N SER A 243 5.61 8.95 -9.05
CA SER A 243 5.35 10.05 -9.98
C SER A 243 5.69 11.41 -9.37
N ILE A 244 5.30 11.65 -8.11
CA ILE A 244 5.64 12.90 -7.39
C ILE A 244 7.15 13.04 -7.21
N MET A 245 7.83 11.97 -6.81
CA MET A 245 9.29 11.98 -6.64
C MET A 245 10.03 12.18 -7.98
N GLY A 246 9.49 11.63 -9.07
CA GLY A 246 9.99 11.87 -10.43
C GLY A 246 9.89 13.34 -10.83
N VAL A 247 8.72 13.96 -10.63
CA VAL A 247 8.55 15.41 -10.90
C VAL A 247 9.44 16.25 -9.99
N LEU A 248 9.57 15.89 -8.71
CA LEU A 248 10.48 16.58 -7.79
C LEU A 248 11.93 16.53 -8.26
N ALA A 249 12.37 15.40 -8.84
CA ALA A 249 13.72 15.24 -9.37
C ALA A 249 13.97 16.05 -10.67
N LEU A 250 12.90 16.41 -11.39
CA LEU A 250 12.96 17.14 -12.66
C LEU A 250 12.66 18.64 -12.53
N THR A 251 12.22 19.09 -11.36
CA THR A 251 11.84 20.48 -11.11
C THR A 251 12.94 21.23 -10.38
N GLU A 252 12.97 22.56 -10.53
CA GLU A 252 13.98 23.37 -9.86
C GLU A 252 13.78 23.37 -8.33
N PRO A 253 14.86 23.42 -7.54
CA PRO A 253 14.76 23.53 -6.09
C PRO A 253 13.89 24.72 -5.67
N GLY A 254 12.89 24.47 -4.83
CA GLY A 254 11.96 25.50 -4.35
C GLY A 254 10.79 25.81 -5.28
N GLN A 255 10.69 25.16 -6.45
CA GLN A 255 9.57 25.37 -7.37
C GLN A 255 8.25 24.85 -6.79
N THR A 256 7.16 25.58 -7.05
CA THR A 256 5.80 25.10 -6.80
C THR A 256 5.23 24.51 -8.07
N SER A 257 4.76 23.27 -8.00
CA SER A 257 4.34 22.48 -9.14
C SER A 257 3.07 21.70 -8.84
N VAL A 258 2.24 21.51 -9.86
CA VAL A 258 1.14 20.55 -9.86
C VAL A 258 1.60 19.31 -10.60
N VAL A 259 1.53 18.15 -9.95
CA VAL A 259 1.78 16.85 -10.57
C VAL A 259 0.44 16.37 -11.13
N VAL A 260 0.44 16.00 -12.40
CA VAL A 260 -0.72 15.42 -13.09
C VAL A 260 -0.24 14.12 -13.74
N ASP A 261 -0.60 13.01 -13.12
CA ASP A 261 -0.27 11.67 -13.61
C ASP A 261 -1.53 11.06 -14.22
N ILE A 262 -1.55 10.90 -15.56
CA ILE A 262 -2.69 10.39 -16.31
C ILE A 262 -2.38 8.96 -16.74
N GLY A 263 -3.00 8.00 -16.06
CA GLY A 263 -2.99 6.59 -16.47
C GLY A 263 -4.14 6.26 -17.42
N GLY A 264 -4.30 4.96 -17.73
CA GLY A 264 -5.44 4.48 -18.51
C GLY A 264 -6.78 4.64 -17.77
N THR A 265 -6.79 4.45 -16.45
CA THR A 265 -8.03 4.41 -15.66
C THR A 265 -8.31 5.70 -14.89
N THR A 266 -7.26 6.35 -14.41
CA THR A 266 -7.35 7.39 -13.39
C THR A 266 -6.32 8.47 -13.67
N THR A 267 -6.62 9.67 -13.16
CA THR A 267 -5.71 10.80 -13.13
C THR A 267 -5.43 11.15 -11.68
N ASP A 268 -4.17 11.07 -11.28
CA ASP A 268 -3.71 11.43 -9.96
C ASP A 268 -3.14 12.85 -9.95
N LEU A 269 -3.68 13.68 -9.06
CA LEU A 269 -3.25 15.07 -8.87
C LEU A 269 -2.54 15.21 -7.53
N ALA A 270 -1.37 15.85 -7.54
CA ALA A 270 -0.63 16.17 -6.31
C ALA A 270 0.02 17.54 -6.40
N LEU A 271 0.44 18.07 -5.24
CA LEU A 271 1.07 19.39 -5.13
C LEU A 271 2.47 19.26 -4.56
N ILE A 272 3.41 19.94 -5.19
CA ILE A 272 4.73 20.24 -4.64
C ILE A 272 4.71 21.74 -4.35
N LEU A 273 4.82 22.12 -3.09
CA LEU A 273 4.77 23.52 -2.64
C LEU A 273 6.15 23.94 -2.18
N SER A 274 6.71 24.97 -2.82
CA SER A 274 8.06 25.47 -2.50
C SER A 274 9.13 24.35 -2.46
N GLY A 275 9.11 23.45 -3.45
CA GLY A 275 10.03 22.31 -3.55
C GLY A 275 9.79 21.20 -2.53
N GLN A 276 8.64 21.19 -1.85
CA GLN A 276 8.26 20.15 -0.88
C GLN A 276 6.94 19.49 -1.27
N PRO A 277 6.91 18.17 -1.49
CA PRO A 277 5.67 17.44 -1.71
C PRO A 277 4.69 17.63 -0.54
N LEU A 278 3.42 17.90 -0.85
CA LEU A 278 2.39 18.07 0.17
C LEU A 278 2.03 16.72 0.79
N LEU A 279 2.12 16.63 2.12
CA LEU A 279 1.70 15.45 2.88
C LEU A 279 0.22 15.52 3.26
N SER A 280 -0.45 14.36 3.28
CA SER A 280 -1.79 14.22 3.85
C SER A 280 -1.75 14.42 5.37
N SER A 281 -2.47 15.41 5.88
CA SER A 281 -2.55 15.70 7.33
C SER A 281 -3.22 14.58 8.14
N LYS A 282 -3.99 13.70 7.48
CA LYS A 282 -4.73 12.61 8.12
C LYS A 282 -4.10 11.23 7.88
N GLY A 283 -2.97 11.16 7.17
CA GLY A 283 -2.37 9.92 6.70
C GLY A 283 -3.08 9.36 5.47
N ALA A 284 -2.68 8.16 5.06
CA ALA A 284 -3.29 7.44 3.96
C ALA A 284 -4.72 7.00 4.32
N ARG A 285 -5.65 7.20 3.39
CA ARG A 285 -7.03 6.74 3.52
C ARG A 285 -7.25 5.52 2.62
N VAL A 286 -7.74 4.44 3.22
CA VAL A 286 -8.10 3.20 2.55
C VAL A 286 -9.58 2.99 2.78
N ASP A 287 -10.39 3.08 1.73
CA ASP A 287 -11.85 3.17 1.82
C ASP A 287 -12.32 4.27 2.80
N SER A 288 -13.05 3.89 3.85
CA SER A 288 -13.48 4.78 4.93
C SER A 288 -12.47 4.91 6.07
N LEU A 289 -11.41 4.09 6.06
CA LEU A 289 -10.43 3.99 7.14
C LEU A 289 -9.29 4.97 6.94
N LEU A 290 -9.05 5.80 7.95
CA LEU A 290 -7.81 6.57 8.07
C LEU A 290 -6.75 5.72 8.76
N THR A 291 -5.53 5.74 8.24
CA THR A 291 -4.39 4.98 8.79
C THR A 291 -3.33 5.93 9.36
N HIS A 292 -2.31 5.37 10.01
CA HIS A 292 -1.11 6.10 10.42
C HIS A 292 0.00 6.11 9.37
N VAL A 293 -0.23 5.46 8.22
CA VAL A 293 0.72 5.50 7.11
C VAL A 293 0.82 6.93 6.62
N ARG A 294 2.03 7.47 6.66
CA ARG A 294 2.31 8.79 6.10
C ARG A 294 2.24 8.67 4.59
N ALA A 295 1.52 9.59 3.94
CA ALA A 295 1.35 9.60 2.50
C ALA A 295 1.31 11.02 1.96
N PHE A 296 1.67 11.19 0.69
CA PHE A 296 1.39 12.42 -0.04
C PHE A 296 -0.11 12.68 -0.15
N ALA A 297 -0.45 13.96 -0.24
CA ALA A 297 -1.81 14.41 -0.51
C ALA A 297 -2.07 14.26 -2.02
N VAL A 298 -2.70 13.13 -2.38
CA VAL A 298 -3.09 12.82 -3.75
C VAL A 298 -4.61 12.89 -3.89
N LYS A 299 -5.07 13.51 -4.97
CA LYS A 299 -6.46 13.50 -5.38
C LYS A 299 -6.59 12.75 -6.70
N SER A 300 -7.16 11.56 -6.63
CA SER A 300 -7.48 10.75 -7.81
C SER A 300 -8.83 11.16 -8.39
N VAL A 301 -8.89 11.23 -9.71
CA VAL A 301 -10.11 11.41 -10.51
C VAL A 301 -10.25 10.17 -11.40
N ALA A 302 -11.47 9.60 -11.47
CA ALA A 302 -11.77 8.42 -12.29
C ALA A 302 -11.92 8.77 -13.78
N ILE A 303 -10.89 9.43 -14.33
CA ILE A 303 -10.77 9.79 -15.74
C ILE A 303 -9.33 9.50 -16.15
N GLY A 304 -9.15 8.83 -17.29
CA GLY A 304 -7.86 8.44 -17.84
C GLY A 304 -7.97 8.14 -19.34
N GLY A 305 -6.90 7.57 -19.91
CA GLY A 305 -6.82 7.26 -21.34
C GLY A 305 -7.90 6.30 -21.87
N ASP A 306 -8.41 5.40 -21.03
CA ASP A 306 -9.36 4.34 -21.39
C ASP A 306 -10.80 4.68 -20.96
N SER A 307 -11.04 5.91 -20.50
CA SER A 307 -12.38 6.32 -20.06
C SER A 307 -13.33 6.35 -21.25
N ALA A 308 -14.53 5.79 -21.08
CA ALA A 308 -15.53 5.77 -22.13
C ALA A 308 -15.95 7.20 -22.50
N VAL A 309 -15.94 7.51 -23.80
CA VAL A 309 -16.45 8.77 -24.34
C VAL A 309 -17.85 8.53 -24.89
N ALA A 310 -18.82 9.29 -24.39
CA ALA A 310 -20.21 9.21 -24.84
C ALA A 310 -20.76 10.58 -25.20
N VAL A 311 -21.64 10.63 -26.19
CA VAL A 311 -22.38 11.83 -26.57
C VAL A 311 -23.84 11.66 -26.15
N ASN A 312 -24.27 12.44 -25.17
CA ASN A 312 -25.64 12.42 -24.64
C ASN A 312 -26.29 13.78 -24.89
N GLY A 313 -27.37 13.81 -25.68
CA GLY A 313 -28.11 15.06 -25.96
C GLY A 313 -27.27 16.17 -26.61
N GLY A 314 -26.23 15.80 -27.37
CA GLY A 314 -25.29 16.75 -27.99
C GLY A 314 -24.13 17.20 -27.10
N SER A 315 -24.05 16.73 -25.86
CA SER A 315 -22.92 16.99 -24.96
C SER A 315 -21.97 15.79 -24.90
N LEU A 316 -20.67 16.06 -24.98
CA LEU A 316 -19.62 15.05 -24.85
C LEU A 316 -19.27 14.84 -23.37
N THR A 317 -19.25 13.58 -22.95
CA THR A 317 -18.91 13.14 -21.60
C THR A 317 -17.77 12.15 -21.66
N VAL A 318 -16.86 12.20 -20.68
CA VAL A 318 -15.70 11.31 -20.58
C VAL A 318 -15.70 10.68 -19.19
N GLY A 319 -15.76 9.35 -19.15
CA GLY A 319 -15.82 8.60 -17.90
C GLY A 319 -17.10 8.89 -17.09
N PRO A 320 -17.18 8.39 -15.85
CA PRO A 320 -16.16 7.60 -15.14
C PRO A 320 -16.15 6.11 -15.55
N GLN A 321 -17.05 5.69 -16.43
CA GLN A 321 -17.17 4.31 -16.86
C GLN A 321 -16.06 3.90 -17.84
N ARG A 322 -15.78 2.59 -17.87
CA ARG A 322 -14.91 1.93 -18.84
C ARG A 322 -15.69 0.81 -19.51
N ASP A 323 -15.72 0.82 -20.84
CA ASP A 323 -16.43 -0.17 -21.66
C ASP A 323 -15.44 -1.03 -22.46
N GLY A 324 -14.40 -1.50 -21.76
CA GLY A 324 -13.29 -2.25 -22.35
C GLY A 324 -12.07 -1.38 -22.71
N PRO A 325 -11.11 -1.93 -23.47
CA PRO A 325 -9.94 -1.18 -23.93
C PRO A 325 -10.32 -0.11 -24.97
N PRO A 326 -9.41 0.79 -25.34
CA PRO A 326 -9.57 1.69 -26.50
C PRO A 326 -9.92 0.95 -27.80
N VAL A 327 -10.65 1.60 -28.71
CA VAL A 327 -11.02 1.02 -30.03
C VAL A 327 -9.79 0.63 -30.84
N CYS A 328 -8.74 1.45 -30.79
CA CYS A 328 -7.47 1.17 -31.45
C CYS A 328 -6.71 -0.05 -30.89
N MET A 329 -7.18 -0.59 -29.76
CA MET A 329 -6.71 -1.83 -29.15
C MET A 329 -7.75 -2.95 -29.21
N GLY A 330 -8.79 -2.82 -30.03
CA GLY A 330 -9.84 -3.82 -30.24
C GLY A 330 -11.07 -3.67 -29.33
N GLY A 331 -11.22 -2.53 -28.66
CA GLY A 331 -12.40 -2.22 -27.85
C GLY A 331 -13.64 -1.80 -28.63
N GLY A 332 -14.77 -1.72 -27.93
CA GLY A 332 -16.08 -1.41 -28.52
C GLY A 332 -16.52 0.05 -28.43
N CYS A 333 -15.85 0.88 -27.64
CA CYS A 333 -16.26 2.25 -27.36
C CYS A 333 -15.08 3.22 -27.46
N PRO A 334 -15.29 4.44 -28.01
CA PRO A 334 -14.22 5.43 -28.16
C PRO A 334 -13.72 5.94 -26.80
N THR A 335 -12.43 6.20 -26.73
CA THR A 335 -11.72 6.66 -25.52
C THR A 335 -10.83 7.88 -25.83
N PRO A 336 -10.32 8.61 -24.81
CA PRO A 336 -9.32 9.65 -25.04
C PRO A 336 -8.07 9.15 -25.78
N THR A 337 -7.64 7.91 -25.52
CA THR A 337 -6.52 7.29 -26.24
C THR A 337 -6.79 7.19 -27.75
N ASP A 338 -8.02 6.86 -28.14
CA ASP A 338 -8.40 6.82 -29.56
C ASP A 338 -8.32 8.21 -30.20
N ALA A 339 -8.77 9.25 -29.47
CA ALA A 339 -8.66 10.63 -29.95
C ALA A 339 -7.20 11.07 -30.14
N LEU A 340 -6.32 10.75 -29.18
CA LEU A 340 -4.88 11.04 -29.29
C LEU A 340 -4.26 10.33 -30.50
N ARG A 341 -4.64 9.07 -30.75
CA ARG A 341 -4.15 8.30 -31.89
C ARG A 341 -4.64 8.84 -33.22
N VAL A 342 -5.91 9.26 -33.31
CA VAL A 342 -6.46 9.94 -34.51
C VAL A 342 -5.72 11.26 -34.78
N LEU A 343 -5.34 11.98 -33.73
CA LEU A 343 -4.57 13.23 -33.83
C LEU A 343 -3.06 13.02 -34.07
N GLY A 344 -2.56 11.77 -34.02
CA GLY A 344 -1.14 11.46 -34.16
C GLY A 344 -0.28 11.89 -32.96
N LEU A 345 -0.87 11.99 -31.77
CA LEU A 345 -0.21 12.39 -30.53
C LEU A 345 0.23 11.21 -29.65
N SER A 346 -0.17 9.99 -30.00
CA SER A 346 0.16 8.73 -29.31
C SER A 346 0.22 7.56 -30.29
#